data_AF-A0A660NWM0-F1
#
_entry.id   AF-A0A660NWM0-F1
#
_cell.length_a   1.000
_cell.length_b   1.000
_cell.length_c   1.000
_cell.angle_alpha   90.00
_cell.angle_beta   90.00
_cell.angle_gamma   90.00
#
_symmetry.space_group_name_H-M   'P 1'
#
loop_
_entity.id
_entity.type
_entity.pdbx_description
1 polymer ?
#
loop_
_entity_poly.entity_id
_entity_poly.type
_entity_poly.pdbx_seq_one_letter_code
_entity_poly.pdbx_strand_id
1 'polypeptide(L)'
;NQDVEGVRTDTRVCNLSYLQTDWYIDQMRRPAYTSPSVPIKWNRLDYISGTNEAIQVRPNLKQQVLDMYKENPEEARKQFGEDPFELKNILKYWVRAKDSQFHVIPTDTLYMTIDKAAVRRSGMMMPTDSIPDRMVISLAGKEELFKNDIMMLEMIANCNWTRPLYVAITVGSENFMNLGDNFIQEGLLNRITPFNTRKGGSFDTEKTYNLVMNKFRWGGVATKGIYLDETVMRMCYTHRREMAQLAMNLILEGKKDKALKVLEKAEKVLPTYNLPLSFSYVKGGPIIADAYYMLGKKAKAEAMYNEMWKTSAQYIRYYLNLSERLFNISMSSCAMHLQILYQYIDANKQNNPRWAEAHNAEFMGMLKAYEARGGKMQ
;
A
#
# COMPACT_ATOMS: atom_id res chain seq x y z
N ASN A 1 -21.78 -5.50 -4.48
CA ASN A 1 -21.04 -4.30 -4.95
C ASN A 1 -20.53 -3.53 -3.73
N GLN A 2 -19.27 -3.09 -3.74
CA GLN A 2 -18.65 -2.31 -2.66
C GLN A 2 -18.40 -0.88 -3.13
N ASP A 3 -19.46 -0.18 -3.53
CA ASP A 3 -19.39 1.15 -4.12
C ASP A 3 -19.92 2.20 -3.13
N VAL A 4 -19.50 3.46 -3.28
CA VAL A 4 -20.07 4.58 -2.54
C VAL A 4 -21.21 5.17 -3.37
N GLU A 5 -22.41 5.23 -2.80
CA GLU A 5 -23.60 5.69 -3.50
C GLU A 5 -23.39 7.09 -4.11
N GLY A 6 -23.71 7.23 -5.41
CA GLY A 6 -23.59 8.49 -6.15
C GLY A 6 -22.16 8.99 -6.39
N VAL A 7 -21.13 8.25 -6.00
CA VAL A 7 -19.72 8.69 -6.13
C VAL A 7 -18.95 7.74 -7.03
N ARG A 8 -18.29 8.30 -8.05
CA ARG A 8 -17.38 7.56 -8.95
C ARG A 8 -18.01 6.29 -9.55
N THR A 9 -19.22 6.42 -10.09
CA THR A 9 -19.95 5.34 -10.79
C THR A 9 -19.21 4.82 -12.02
N ASP A 10 -18.15 5.50 -12.46
CA ASP A 10 -17.21 5.12 -13.51
C ASP A 10 -16.15 4.09 -13.05
N THR A 11 -16.03 3.83 -11.75
CA THR A 11 -15.02 2.94 -11.16
C THR A 11 -15.60 1.58 -10.73
N ARG A 12 -14.71 0.61 -10.52
CA ARG A 12 -15.06 -0.74 -10.06
C ARG A 12 -14.22 -1.12 -8.86
N VAL A 13 -14.83 -1.18 -7.68
CA VAL A 13 -14.18 -1.70 -6.48
C VAL A 13 -14.23 -3.21 -6.48
N CYS A 14 -13.08 -3.85 -6.32
CA CYS A 14 -12.92 -5.29 -6.30
C CYS A 14 -12.28 -5.74 -4.98
N ASN A 15 -13.00 -6.53 -4.20
CA ASN A 15 -12.52 -7.16 -2.99
C ASN A 15 -11.77 -8.45 -3.34
N LEU A 16 -10.45 -8.46 -3.15
CA LEU A 16 -9.60 -9.61 -3.47
C LEU A 16 -9.99 -10.86 -2.67
N SER A 17 -10.45 -10.71 -1.43
CA SER A 17 -10.92 -11.85 -0.61
C SER A 17 -12.20 -12.48 -1.15
N TYR A 18 -12.98 -11.78 -1.98
CA TYR A 18 -14.14 -12.37 -2.68
C TYR A 18 -13.81 -12.76 -4.11
N LEU A 19 -12.70 -12.27 -4.70
CA LEU A 19 -12.25 -12.61 -6.06
C LEU A 19 -11.74 -14.05 -6.22
N GLN A 20 -12.17 -14.94 -5.35
CA GLN A 20 -11.97 -16.39 -5.41
C GLN A 20 -13.30 -17.15 -5.53
N THR A 21 -14.44 -16.46 -5.44
CA THR A 21 -15.75 -17.10 -5.61
C THR A 21 -16.31 -16.85 -7.00
N ASP A 22 -16.92 -17.87 -7.58
CA ASP A 22 -17.45 -17.83 -8.93
C ASP A 22 -18.54 -16.75 -9.10
N TRP A 23 -19.43 -16.60 -8.12
CA TRP A 23 -20.47 -15.58 -8.11
C TRP A 23 -19.92 -14.16 -8.07
N TYR A 24 -18.80 -13.93 -7.37
CA TYR A 24 -18.18 -12.60 -7.31
C TYR A 24 -17.42 -12.28 -8.60
N ILE A 25 -16.74 -13.27 -9.18
CA ILE A 25 -16.12 -13.14 -10.50
C ILE A 25 -17.21 -12.86 -11.56
N ASP A 26 -18.34 -13.58 -11.54
CA ASP A 26 -19.49 -13.31 -12.40
C ASP A 26 -20.01 -11.88 -12.23
N GLN A 27 -20.05 -11.38 -10.99
CA GLN A 27 -20.42 -10.00 -10.71
C GLN A 27 -19.41 -9.03 -11.34
N MET A 28 -18.10 -9.23 -11.14
CA MET A 28 -17.05 -8.34 -11.65
C MET A 28 -16.99 -8.31 -13.18
N ARG A 29 -17.33 -9.42 -13.84
CA ARG A 29 -17.40 -9.55 -15.30
C ARG A 29 -18.61 -8.88 -15.94
N ARG A 30 -19.55 -8.34 -15.17
CA ARG A 30 -20.66 -7.54 -15.67
C ARG A 30 -20.39 -6.05 -15.47
N PRO A 31 -20.81 -5.17 -16.40
CA PRO A 31 -20.82 -3.73 -16.16
C PRO A 31 -21.63 -3.39 -14.90
N ALA A 32 -21.26 -2.30 -14.23
CA ALA A 32 -22.00 -1.79 -13.09
C ALA A 32 -22.04 -0.26 -13.16
N TYR A 33 -23.25 0.30 -13.13
CA TYR A 33 -23.48 1.72 -13.40
C TYR A 33 -22.83 2.14 -14.73
N THR A 34 -21.91 3.10 -14.69
CA THR A 34 -21.14 3.57 -15.84
C THR A 34 -19.75 2.91 -15.96
N SER A 35 -19.36 2.05 -15.00
CA SER A 35 -18.12 1.30 -15.10
C SER A 35 -18.28 0.11 -16.04
N PRO A 36 -17.36 -0.09 -17.00
CA PRO A 36 -17.30 -1.34 -17.74
C PRO A 36 -16.90 -2.50 -16.82
N SER A 37 -17.09 -3.72 -17.31
CA SER A 37 -16.65 -4.94 -16.64
C SER A 37 -15.14 -4.93 -16.39
N VAL A 38 -14.68 -5.65 -15.37
CA VAL A 38 -13.23 -5.91 -15.21
C VAL A 38 -12.74 -6.77 -16.38
N PRO A 39 -11.45 -6.67 -16.77
CA PRO A 39 -10.94 -7.33 -17.97
C PRO A 39 -10.62 -8.82 -17.73
N ILE A 40 -11.60 -9.60 -17.28
CA ILE A 40 -11.51 -11.07 -17.13
C ILE A 40 -12.21 -11.74 -18.30
N LYS A 41 -11.44 -12.43 -19.15
CA LYS A 41 -11.95 -13.05 -20.40
C LYS A 41 -12.17 -14.56 -20.30
N TRP A 42 -11.96 -15.14 -19.13
CA TRP A 42 -12.10 -16.58 -18.94
C TRP A 42 -13.53 -17.07 -19.15
N ASN A 43 -13.67 -18.32 -19.61
CA ASN A 43 -14.98 -18.97 -19.63
C ASN A 43 -15.42 -19.25 -18.20
N ARG A 44 -16.74 -19.21 -17.94
CA ARG A 44 -17.26 -19.45 -16.58
C ARG A 44 -16.76 -20.77 -15.99
N LEU A 45 -16.73 -21.83 -16.81
CA LEU A 45 -16.25 -23.15 -16.41
C LEU A 45 -14.79 -23.18 -15.96
N ASP A 46 -13.97 -22.20 -16.32
CA ASP A 46 -12.56 -22.14 -15.90
C ASP A 46 -12.37 -21.50 -14.51
N TYR A 47 -13.43 -20.99 -13.87
CA TYR A 47 -13.35 -20.40 -12.53
C TYR A 47 -14.51 -20.76 -11.59
N ILE A 48 -15.42 -21.65 -12.00
CA ILE A 48 -16.44 -22.18 -11.09
C ILE A 48 -15.79 -22.82 -9.85
N SER A 49 -16.53 -22.87 -8.75
CA SER A 49 -16.10 -23.52 -7.53
C SER A 49 -15.63 -24.96 -7.79
N GLY A 50 -14.47 -25.32 -7.28
CA GLY A 50 -13.78 -26.60 -7.52
C GLY A 50 -12.84 -26.63 -8.73
N THR A 51 -12.79 -25.56 -9.54
CA THR A 51 -11.89 -25.45 -10.70
C THR A 51 -10.87 -24.34 -10.50
N ASN A 52 -9.59 -24.61 -10.75
CA ASN A 52 -8.48 -23.66 -10.67
C ASN A 52 -8.45 -22.90 -9.33
N GLU A 53 -8.73 -23.59 -8.22
CA GLU A 53 -8.77 -22.99 -6.88
C GLU A 53 -7.37 -22.60 -6.39
N ALA A 54 -6.40 -23.47 -6.64
CA ALA A 54 -5.00 -23.26 -6.34
C ALA A 54 -4.15 -23.95 -7.41
N ILE A 55 -3.18 -23.22 -7.96
CA ILE A 55 -2.23 -23.73 -8.96
C ILE A 55 -0.84 -23.68 -8.38
N GLN A 56 -0.17 -24.82 -8.33
CA GLN A 56 1.19 -24.90 -7.79
C GLN A 56 2.19 -24.15 -8.66
N VAL A 57 3.13 -23.47 -8.02
CA VAL A 57 4.30 -22.90 -8.67
C VAL A 57 5.44 -23.90 -8.53
N ARG A 58 5.99 -24.34 -9.68
CA ARG A 58 7.06 -25.33 -9.79
C ARG A 58 8.24 -24.76 -10.60
N PRO A 59 9.05 -23.87 -10.01
CA PRO A 59 10.16 -23.23 -10.72
C PRO A 59 11.23 -24.21 -11.21
N ASN A 60 11.31 -25.41 -10.60
CA ASN A 60 12.20 -26.49 -11.01
C ASN A 60 11.90 -27.02 -12.41
N LEU A 61 10.70 -26.81 -12.96
CA LEU A 61 10.34 -27.22 -14.33
C LEU A 61 10.82 -26.22 -15.40
N LYS A 62 11.31 -25.04 -15.00
CA LYS A 62 11.69 -23.96 -15.92
C LYS A 62 12.72 -24.41 -16.96
N GLN A 63 13.75 -25.15 -16.53
CA GLN A 63 14.81 -25.61 -17.43
C GLN A 63 14.28 -26.63 -18.44
N GLN A 64 13.43 -27.56 -18.00
CA GLN A 64 12.80 -28.54 -18.89
C GLN A 64 11.97 -27.86 -19.98
N VAL A 65 11.19 -26.82 -19.64
CA VAL A 65 10.43 -26.05 -20.63
C VAL A 65 11.36 -25.35 -21.62
N LEU A 66 12.47 -24.76 -21.15
CA LEU A 66 13.47 -24.15 -22.03
C LEU A 66 14.13 -25.16 -22.97
N ASP A 67 14.44 -26.36 -22.47
CA ASP A 67 15.03 -27.43 -23.27
C ASP A 67 14.05 -27.91 -24.36
N MET A 68 12.75 -28.02 -24.06
CA MET A 68 11.72 -28.32 -25.08
C MET A 68 11.70 -27.29 -26.21
N TYR A 69 11.81 -25.99 -25.89
CA TYR A 69 11.87 -24.92 -26.89
C TYR A 69 13.15 -24.94 -27.72
N LYS A 70 14.24 -25.49 -27.17
CA LYS A 70 15.53 -25.62 -27.86
C LYS A 70 15.56 -26.83 -28.77
N GLU A 71 15.05 -27.97 -28.31
CA GLU A 71 15.08 -29.25 -29.03
C GLU A 71 14.01 -29.33 -30.11
N ASN A 72 12.76 -28.94 -29.79
CA ASN A 72 11.61 -29.04 -30.67
C ASN A 72 10.80 -27.71 -30.70
N PRO A 73 11.37 -26.63 -31.26
CA PRO A 73 10.80 -25.28 -31.15
C PRO A 73 9.39 -25.15 -31.73
N GLU A 74 9.08 -25.81 -32.85
CA GLU A 74 7.75 -25.71 -33.46
C GLU A 74 6.66 -26.36 -32.60
N GLU A 75 6.92 -27.56 -32.09
CA GLU A 75 5.97 -28.26 -31.22
C GLU A 75 5.81 -27.54 -29.88
N ALA A 76 6.92 -27.07 -29.29
CA ALA A 76 6.88 -26.30 -28.05
C ALA A 76 6.07 -25.00 -28.20
N ARG A 77 6.23 -24.27 -29.31
CA ARG A 77 5.43 -23.07 -29.60
C ARG A 77 3.95 -23.39 -29.79
N LYS A 78 3.64 -24.50 -30.44
CA LYS A 78 2.26 -24.96 -30.62
C LYS A 78 1.62 -25.32 -29.28
N GLN A 79 2.39 -25.92 -28.37
CA GLN A 79 1.92 -26.38 -27.07
C GLN A 79 1.81 -25.25 -26.03
N PHE A 80 2.78 -24.34 -25.97
CA PHE A 80 2.91 -23.35 -24.89
C PHE A 80 2.95 -21.89 -25.38
N GLY A 81 2.87 -21.63 -26.69
CA GLY A 81 2.91 -20.30 -27.29
C GLY A 81 4.32 -19.83 -27.65
N GLU A 82 4.46 -18.64 -28.24
CA GLU A 82 5.77 -18.14 -28.72
C GLU A 82 6.80 -17.94 -27.60
N ASP A 83 6.36 -17.50 -26.42
CA ASP A 83 7.19 -17.26 -25.25
C ASP A 83 6.61 -18.04 -24.06
N PRO A 84 7.31 -19.07 -23.55
CA PRO A 84 6.75 -20.00 -22.56
C PRO A 84 6.37 -19.34 -21.23
N PHE A 85 7.01 -18.21 -20.91
CA PHE A 85 6.85 -17.54 -19.61
C PHE A 85 6.13 -16.20 -19.74
N GLU A 86 5.53 -15.91 -20.91
CA GLU A 86 4.61 -14.80 -21.04
C GLU A 86 3.34 -15.08 -20.23
N LEU A 87 2.90 -14.09 -19.44
CA LEU A 87 1.74 -14.14 -18.58
C LEU A 87 0.47 -14.75 -19.22
N LYS A 88 0.08 -14.28 -20.41
CA LYS A 88 -1.04 -14.78 -21.20
C LYS A 88 -0.86 -16.25 -21.61
N ASN A 89 0.37 -16.65 -21.94
CA ASN A 89 0.66 -18.03 -22.30
C ASN A 89 0.58 -18.94 -21.07
N ILE A 90 1.09 -18.49 -19.93
CA ILE A 90 0.94 -19.19 -18.64
C ILE A 90 -0.54 -19.33 -18.26
N LEU A 91 -1.33 -18.26 -18.35
CA LEU A 91 -2.76 -18.31 -18.04
C LEU A 91 -3.57 -19.20 -19.00
N LYS A 92 -3.10 -19.38 -20.24
CA LYS A 92 -3.80 -20.17 -21.27
C LYS A 92 -3.40 -21.63 -21.27
N TYR A 93 -2.11 -21.92 -21.35
CA TYR A 93 -1.57 -23.25 -21.62
C TYR A 93 -1.21 -24.03 -20.38
N TRP A 94 -1.06 -23.35 -19.23
CA TRP A 94 -0.64 -23.97 -17.99
C TRP A 94 -1.75 -23.91 -16.93
N VAL A 95 -2.17 -22.71 -16.56
CA VAL A 95 -3.21 -22.51 -15.52
C VAL A 95 -4.58 -23.06 -15.92
N ARG A 96 -4.90 -23.08 -17.22
CA ARG A 96 -6.16 -23.63 -17.75
C ARG A 96 -5.95 -24.94 -18.53
N ALA A 97 -4.80 -25.56 -18.37
CA ALA A 97 -4.52 -26.85 -18.97
C ALA A 97 -5.56 -27.88 -18.53
N LYS A 98 -6.05 -28.68 -19.47
CA LYS A 98 -6.94 -29.82 -19.16
C LYS A 98 -6.14 -31.07 -18.80
N ASP A 99 -4.91 -31.16 -19.31
CA ASP A 99 -3.94 -32.18 -18.91
C ASP A 99 -3.32 -31.79 -17.56
N SER A 100 -3.43 -32.70 -16.58
CA SER A 100 -2.92 -32.47 -15.23
C SER A 100 -1.40 -32.36 -15.17
N GLN A 101 -0.66 -32.91 -16.14
CA GLN A 101 0.80 -32.78 -16.21
C GLN A 101 1.25 -31.34 -16.48
N PHE A 102 0.43 -30.58 -17.21
CA PHE A 102 0.69 -29.19 -17.56
C PHE A 102 -0.12 -28.20 -16.71
N HIS A 103 -0.88 -28.69 -15.73
CA HIS A 103 -1.71 -27.86 -14.86
C HIS A 103 -0.92 -27.31 -13.66
N VAL A 104 0.10 -26.51 -13.96
CA VAL A 104 1.11 -26.02 -13.01
C VAL A 104 1.77 -24.76 -13.55
N ILE A 105 2.31 -23.87 -12.72
CA ILE A 105 3.12 -22.74 -13.20
C ILE A 105 4.61 -23.16 -13.19
N PRO A 106 5.27 -23.33 -14.34
CA PRO A 106 6.61 -23.94 -14.43
C PRO A 106 7.76 -22.98 -14.10
N THR A 107 7.48 -21.79 -13.58
CA THR A 107 8.48 -20.75 -13.31
C THR A 107 8.06 -19.84 -12.16
N ASP A 108 9.03 -19.22 -11.50
CA ASP A 108 8.81 -18.17 -10.51
C ASP A 108 8.83 -16.76 -11.12
N THR A 109 8.94 -16.62 -12.44
CA THR A 109 9.10 -15.32 -13.09
C THR A 109 8.26 -15.27 -14.36
N LEU A 110 7.23 -14.42 -14.35
CA LEU A 110 6.37 -14.19 -15.52
C LEU A 110 6.77 -12.89 -16.22
N TYR A 111 6.53 -12.83 -17.52
CA TYR A 111 6.76 -11.63 -18.32
C TYR A 111 5.46 -11.14 -18.95
N MET A 112 5.26 -9.84 -18.97
CA MET A 112 4.17 -9.22 -19.71
C MET A 112 4.75 -8.27 -20.75
N THR A 113 4.47 -8.52 -22.03
CA THR A 113 4.91 -7.65 -23.12
C THR A 113 4.12 -6.33 -23.09
N ILE A 114 4.81 -5.21 -23.26
CA ILE A 114 4.23 -3.87 -23.08
C ILE A 114 3.85 -3.25 -24.42
N ASP A 115 2.56 -2.93 -24.60
CA ASP A 115 2.11 -2.00 -25.63
C ASP A 115 2.53 -0.57 -25.24
N LYS A 116 3.71 -0.15 -25.72
CA LYS A 116 4.25 1.19 -25.46
C LYS A 116 3.33 2.31 -25.96
N ALA A 117 2.55 2.09 -27.01
CA ALA A 117 1.62 3.09 -27.51
C ALA A 117 0.43 3.25 -26.55
N ALA A 118 -0.08 2.15 -25.99
CA ALA A 118 -1.12 2.22 -24.97
C ALA A 118 -0.64 2.89 -23.67
N VAL A 119 0.58 2.59 -23.22
CA VAL A 119 1.19 3.27 -22.06
C VAL A 119 1.27 4.78 -22.30
N ARG A 120 1.74 5.24 -23.47
CA ARG A 120 1.78 6.67 -23.80
C ARG A 120 0.38 7.30 -23.81
N ARG A 121 -0.60 6.64 -24.44
CA ARG A 121 -1.99 7.13 -24.48
C ARG A 121 -2.64 7.22 -23.10
N SER A 122 -2.20 6.42 -22.13
CA SER A 122 -2.75 6.45 -20.76
C SER A 122 -2.38 7.72 -19.98
N GLY A 123 -1.33 8.45 -20.41
CA GLY A 123 -0.84 9.64 -19.71
C GLY A 123 -0.24 9.35 -18.33
N MET A 124 0.09 8.09 -18.02
CA MET A 124 0.66 7.73 -16.73
C MET A 124 2.05 8.31 -16.51
N MET A 125 2.38 8.64 -15.24
CA MET A 125 3.73 9.03 -14.85
C MET A 125 4.76 7.98 -15.29
N MET A 126 5.86 8.46 -15.87
CA MET A 126 7.03 7.66 -16.23
C MET A 126 8.15 7.97 -15.21
N PRO A 127 8.49 7.04 -14.31
CA PRO A 127 9.55 7.23 -13.32
C PRO A 127 10.96 7.08 -13.93
N THR A 128 11.04 6.64 -15.20
CA THR A 128 12.28 6.43 -15.95
C THR A 128 12.16 7.03 -17.34
N ASP A 129 13.29 7.27 -18.01
CA ASP A 129 13.33 7.93 -19.32
C ASP A 129 12.66 7.13 -20.47
N SER A 130 12.49 5.82 -20.31
CA SER A 130 11.94 4.95 -21.35
C SER A 130 10.89 3.97 -20.85
N ILE A 131 9.93 3.63 -21.70
CA ILE A 131 8.96 2.55 -21.45
C ILE A 131 9.64 1.20 -21.73
N PRO A 132 9.65 0.27 -20.76
CA PRO A 132 10.27 -1.03 -20.94
C PRO A 132 9.52 -1.86 -21.98
N ASP A 133 10.22 -2.79 -22.63
CA ASP A 133 9.59 -3.74 -23.56
C ASP A 133 8.74 -4.78 -22.83
N ARG A 134 9.14 -5.13 -21.60
CA ARG A 134 8.50 -6.14 -20.77
C ARG A 134 8.43 -5.70 -19.31
N MET A 135 7.32 -6.02 -18.66
CA MET A 135 7.19 -5.99 -17.21
C MET A 135 7.48 -7.39 -16.66
N VAL A 136 8.26 -7.45 -15.57
CA VAL A 136 8.55 -8.69 -14.85
C VAL A 136 7.60 -8.82 -13.67
N ILE A 137 7.02 -10.00 -13.48
CA ILE A 137 6.16 -10.33 -12.34
C ILE A 137 6.82 -11.49 -11.61
N SER A 138 7.29 -11.23 -10.39
CA SER A 138 7.94 -12.26 -9.57
C SER A 138 6.92 -13.08 -8.80
N LEU A 139 7.02 -14.39 -8.87
CA LEU A 139 6.32 -15.36 -8.03
C LEU A 139 7.28 -15.99 -7.01
N ALA A 140 8.46 -15.41 -6.79
CA ALA A 140 9.43 -15.92 -5.83
C ALA A 140 8.81 -16.02 -4.43
N GLY A 141 9.06 -17.14 -3.76
CA GLY A 141 8.50 -17.44 -2.43
C GLY A 141 7.01 -17.82 -2.43
N LYS A 142 6.34 -17.89 -3.58
CA LYS A 142 4.97 -18.42 -3.69
C LYS A 142 5.02 -19.89 -4.07
N GLU A 143 4.43 -20.74 -3.23
CA GLU A 143 4.32 -22.18 -3.49
C GLU A 143 3.12 -22.52 -4.40
N GLU A 144 2.08 -21.70 -4.32
CA GLU A 144 0.87 -21.78 -5.12
C GLU A 144 0.28 -20.39 -5.36
N LEU A 145 -0.54 -20.28 -6.40
CA LEU A 145 -1.42 -19.14 -6.66
C LEU A 145 -2.86 -19.57 -6.45
N PHE A 146 -3.57 -18.83 -5.59
CA PHE A 146 -5.00 -19.02 -5.41
C PHE A 146 -5.80 -18.33 -6.52
N LYS A 147 -7.08 -18.68 -6.64
CA LYS A 147 -7.95 -18.12 -7.69
C LYS A 147 -7.97 -16.59 -7.74
N ASN A 148 -7.95 -15.91 -6.59
CA ASN A 148 -7.86 -14.44 -6.52
C ASN A 148 -6.55 -13.89 -7.13
N ASP A 149 -5.42 -14.55 -6.86
CA ASP A 149 -4.12 -14.21 -7.45
C ASP A 149 -4.16 -14.35 -8.97
N ILE A 150 -4.75 -15.46 -9.44
CA ILE A 150 -4.87 -15.78 -10.86
C ILE A 150 -5.81 -14.81 -11.58
N MET A 151 -6.93 -14.43 -10.97
CA MET A 151 -7.83 -13.42 -11.52
C MET A 151 -7.17 -12.04 -11.58
N MET A 152 -6.30 -11.72 -10.62
CA MET A 152 -5.50 -10.50 -10.66
C MET A 152 -4.53 -10.50 -11.84
N LEU A 153 -3.83 -11.61 -12.06
CA LEU A 153 -2.96 -11.82 -13.23
C LEU A 153 -3.72 -11.72 -14.55
N GLU A 154 -4.92 -12.32 -14.64
CA GLU A 154 -5.79 -12.22 -15.81
C GLU A 154 -6.21 -10.76 -16.08
N MET A 155 -6.55 -9.99 -15.04
CA MET A 155 -6.86 -8.58 -15.21
C MET A 155 -5.66 -7.78 -15.69
N ILE A 156 -4.47 -8.02 -15.14
CA ILE A 156 -3.22 -7.37 -15.55
C ILE A 156 -2.92 -7.65 -17.03
N ALA A 157 -3.03 -8.93 -17.43
CA ALA A 157 -2.79 -9.36 -18.81
C ALA A 157 -3.71 -8.69 -19.84
N ASN A 158 -4.89 -8.23 -19.43
CA ASN A 158 -5.93 -7.73 -20.34
C ASN A 158 -6.28 -6.25 -20.15
N CYS A 159 -5.73 -5.56 -19.15
CA CYS A 159 -6.02 -4.14 -18.92
C CYS A 159 -5.46 -3.21 -20.01
N ASN A 160 -4.43 -3.69 -20.73
CA ASN A 160 -3.74 -2.98 -21.82
C ASN A 160 -3.35 -1.54 -21.46
N TRP A 161 -3.12 -1.24 -20.18
CA TRP A 161 -2.75 0.10 -19.68
C TRP A 161 -3.76 1.22 -19.95
N THR A 162 -4.91 0.91 -20.56
CA THR A 162 -6.00 1.86 -20.86
C THR A 162 -7.03 1.89 -19.75
N ARG A 163 -7.25 0.76 -19.08
CA ARG A 163 -7.99 0.67 -17.81
C ARG A 163 -6.99 0.52 -16.66
N PRO A 164 -6.66 1.59 -15.93
CA PRO A 164 -5.67 1.51 -14.86
C PRO A 164 -6.18 0.61 -13.72
N LEU A 165 -5.30 -0.24 -13.22
CA LEU A 165 -5.54 -1.06 -12.04
C LEU A 165 -4.86 -0.41 -10.83
N TYR A 166 -5.55 -0.42 -9.70
CA TYR A 166 -5.09 0.20 -8.47
C TYR A 166 -5.25 -0.78 -7.31
N VAL A 167 -4.32 -0.69 -6.36
CA VAL A 167 -4.35 -1.39 -5.08
C VAL A 167 -4.39 -0.36 -3.96
N ALA A 168 -5.26 -0.53 -2.96
CA ALA A 168 -5.36 0.43 -1.86
C ALA A 168 -4.09 0.42 -0.98
N ILE A 169 -3.65 1.57 -0.48
CA ILE A 169 -2.48 1.67 0.42
C ILE A 169 -2.73 1.08 1.83
N THR A 170 -3.95 0.60 2.06
CA THR A 170 -4.44 0.10 3.36
C THR A 170 -4.54 -1.42 3.42
N VAL A 171 -4.25 -2.13 2.31
CA VAL A 171 -4.17 -3.59 2.31
C VAL A 171 -2.74 -4.05 2.59
N GLY A 172 -2.58 -5.27 3.14
CA GLY A 172 -1.27 -5.84 3.42
C GLY A 172 -0.52 -6.25 2.16
N SER A 173 0.81 -6.34 2.24
CA SER A 173 1.70 -6.61 1.11
C SER A 173 1.46 -7.98 0.45
N GLU A 174 0.87 -8.93 1.17
CA GLU A 174 0.43 -10.21 0.64
C GLU A 174 -0.56 -10.06 -0.53
N ASN A 175 -1.31 -8.95 -0.57
CA ASN A 175 -2.27 -8.64 -1.64
C ASN A 175 -1.63 -7.99 -2.87
N PHE A 176 -0.30 -7.81 -2.90
CA PHE A 176 0.39 -7.09 -3.97
C PHE A 176 0.91 -7.99 -5.09
N MET A 177 0.81 -9.33 -4.97
CA MET A 177 1.40 -10.28 -5.93
C MET A 177 2.87 -10.01 -6.26
N ASN A 178 3.65 -9.58 -5.26
CA ASN A 178 5.04 -9.16 -5.41
C ASN A 178 5.27 -8.05 -6.45
N LEU A 179 4.24 -7.26 -6.80
CA LEU A 179 4.33 -6.12 -7.72
C LEU A 179 4.82 -4.83 -7.04
N GLY A 180 5.44 -4.92 -5.85
CA GLY A 180 5.86 -3.76 -5.06
C GLY A 180 6.73 -2.77 -5.85
N ASP A 181 7.63 -3.30 -6.68
CA ASP A 181 8.52 -2.53 -7.56
C ASP A 181 7.84 -2.03 -8.84
N ASN A 182 6.52 -2.23 -8.97
CA ASN A 182 5.69 -1.85 -10.11
C ASN A 182 4.46 -1.04 -9.67
N PHE A 183 4.58 -0.29 -8.57
CA PHE A 183 3.57 0.65 -8.10
C PHE A 183 4.02 2.10 -8.12
N ILE A 184 3.11 2.97 -8.56
CA ILE A 184 3.17 4.42 -8.35
C ILE A 184 1.98 4.83 -7.49
N GLN A 185 2.27 5.38 -6.31
CA GLN A 185 1.28 5.92 -5.40
C GLN A 185 0.70 7.23 -5.92
N GLU A 186 -0.62 7.29 -5.98
CA GLU A 186 -1.41 8.44 -6.44
C GLU A 186 -2.51 8.71 -5.40
N GLY A 187 -2.18 9.50 -4.37
CA GLY A 187 -3.02 9.64 -3.19
C GLY A 187 -3.15 8.31 -2.44
N LEU A 188 -4.39 7.90 -2.17
CA LEU A 188 -4.69 6.72 -1.32
C LEU A 188 -4.59 5.38 -2.06
N LEU A 189 -4.11 5.37 -3.30
CA LEU A 189 -4.09 4.19 -4.17
C LEU A 189 -2.73 4.05 -4.85
N ASN A 190 -2.25 2.82 -4.94
CA ASN A 190 -1.08 2.41 -5.70
C ASN A 190 -1.51 1.94 -7.09
N ARG A 191 -1.17 2.69 -8.15
CA ARG A 191 -1.42 2.27 -9.53
C ARG A 191 -0.40 1.23 -9.96
N ILE A 192 -0.86 0.13 -10.54
CA ILE A 192 0.01 -0.86 -11.20
C ILE A 192 0.59 -0.23 -12.47
N THR A 193 1.90 -0.36 -12.66
CA THR A 193 2.63 0.29 -13.74
C THR A 193 3.68 -0.65 -14.34
N PRO A 194 4.01 -0.56 -15.65
CA PRO A 194 5.02 -1.43 -16.24
C PRO A 194 6.46 -1.07 -15.86
N PHE A 195 6.68 0.12 -15.28
CA PHE A 195 8.01 0.60 -14.91
C PHE A 195 8.52 -0.01 -13.61
N ASN A 196 9.83 -0.14 -13.49
CA ASN A 196 10.49 -0.46 -12.23
C ASN A 196 10.65 0.82 -11.39
N THR A 197 9.91 0.91 -10.28
CA THR A 197 9.83 2.13 -9.46
C THR A 197 10.92 2.24 -8.40
N ARG A 198 11.69 1.17 -8.17
CA ARG A 198 12.86 1.19 -7.27
C ARG A 198 13.95 2.17 -7.75
N LYS A 199 14.11 2.33 -9.06
CA LYS A 199 15.12 3.23 -9.65
C LYS A 199 14.61 4.65 -9.88
N GLY A 200 13.31 4.84 -10.07
CA GLY A 200 12.74 6.09 -10.57
C GLY A 200 11.76 6.80 -9.64
N GLY A 201 11.52 6.24 -8.45
CA GLY A 201 10.52 6.74 -7.52
C GLY A 201 9.15 6.09 -7.75
N SER A 202 8.37 6.03 -6.66
CA SER A 202 7.09 5.33 -6.58
C SER A 202 5.95 6.23 -6.09
N PHE A 203 6.11 7.55 -6.18
CA PHE A 203 5.13 8.52 -5.69
C PHE A 203 4.90 9.65 -6.71
N ASP A 204 3.66 9.79 -7.20
CA ASP A 204 3.29 10.86 -8.12
C ASP A 204 2.87 12.10 -7.32
N THR A 205 3.85 12.95 -7.00
CA THR A 205 3.67 14.15 -6.19
C THR A 205 2.68 15.15 -6.81
N GLU A 206 2.72 15.32 -8.14
CA GLU A 206 1.88 16.30 -8.82
C GLU A 206 0.41 15.88 -8.83
N LYS A 207 0.13 14.63 -9.21
CA LYS A 207 -1.23 14.09 -9.19
C LYS A 207 -1.78 14.04 -7.78
N THR A 208 -0.97 13.59 -6.82
CA THR A 208 -1.36 13.53 -5.41
C THR A 208 -1.65 14.93 -4.84
N TYR A 209 -0.84 15.93 -5.18
CA TYR A 209 -1.11 17.33 -4.79
C TYR A 209 -2.46 17.82 -5.32
N ASN A 210 -2.74 17.60 -6.61
CA ASN A 210 -4.02 18.00 -7.19
C ASN A 210 -5.21 17.26 -6.54
N LEU A 211 -5.05 15.96 -6.26
CA LEU A 211 -6.07 15.18 -5.57
C LEU A 211 -6.36 15.74 -4.17
N VAL A 212 -5.33 15.90 -3.35
CA VAL A 212 -5.45 16.39 -1.96
C VAL A 212 -6.01 17.81 -1.90
N MET A 213 -5.52 18.71 -2.75
CA MET A 213 -5.87 20.13 -2.68
C MET A 213 -7.23 20.43 -3.30
N ASN A 214 -7.59 19.73 -4.38
CA ASN A 214 -8.72 20.13 -5.23
C ASN A 214 -9.83 19.08 -5.38
N LYS A 215 -9.59 17.80 -5.06
CA LYS A 215 -10.56 16.71 -5.34
C LYS A 215 -11.03 15.96 -4.10
N PHE A 216 -10.18 15.79 -3.09
CA PHE A 216 -10.55 15.11 -1.85
C PHE A 216 -11.65 15.87 -1.12
N ARG A 217 -12.56 15.10 -0.53
CA ARG A 217 -13.66 15.60 0.31
C ARG A 217 -13.40 15.15 1.74
N TRP A 218 -13.50 16.08 2.68
CA TRP A 218 -13.08 15.89 4.07
C TRP A 218 -14.27 15.69 5.03
N GLY A 219 -15.49 15.63 4.48
CA GLY A 219 -16.72 15.51 5.25
C GLY A 219 -16.87 16.62 6.29
N GLY A 220 -17.42 16.25 7.46
CA GLY A 220 -17.59 17.12 8.62
C GLY A 220 -16.52 16.97 9.70
N VAL A 221 -15.34 16.41 9.38
CA VAL A 221 -14.31 16.08 10.37
C VAL A 221 -13.82 17.30 11.15
N ALA A 222 -13.90 18.50 10.58
CA ALA A 222 -13.53 19.75 11.26
C ALA A 222 -14.63 20.33 12.17
N THR A 223 -15.84 19.78 12.18
CA THR A 223 -16.94 20.27 13.02
C THR A 223 -16.60 20.05 14.50
N LYS A 224 -16.47 21.13 15.28
CA LYS A 224 -16.13 21.03 16.71
C LYS A 224 -17.16 20.18 17.46
N GLY A 225 -16.68 19.30 18.34
CA GLY A 225 -17.54 18.47 19.19
C GLY A 225 -18.18 17.28 18.48
N ILE A 226 -17.82 17.01 17.22
CA ILE A 226 -18.26 15.80 16.53
C ILE A 226 -17.59 14.57 17.16
N TYR A 227 -18.36 13.51 17.37
CA TYR A 227 -17.82 12.21 17.74
C TYR A 227 -17.34 11.49 16.48
N LEU A 228 -16.09 11.02 16.50
CA LEU A 228 -15.53 10.12 15.49
C LEU A 228 -15.29 8.78 16.15
N ASP A 229 -15.95 7.73 15.68
CA ASP A 229 -15.69 6.38 16.15
C ASP A 229 -14.29 5.92 15.72
N GLU A 230 -13.83 4.81 16.29
CA GLU A 230 -12.49 4.25 16.07
C GLU A 230 -12.19 4.00 14.58
N THR A 231 -13.16 3.51 13.82
CA THR A 231 -12.99 3.18 12.41
C THR A 231 -12.84 4.44 11.58
N VAL A 232 -13.69 5.45 11.83
CA VAL A 232 -13.58 6.75 11.15
C VAL A 232 -12.29 7.47 11.50
N MET A 233 -11.87 7.43 12.76
CA MET A 233 -10.57 8.00 13.17
C MET A 233 -9.41 7.32 12.44
N ARG A 234 -9.41 5.98 12.30
CA ARG A 234 -8.40 5.25 11.53
C ARG A 234 -8.33 5.68 10.08
N MET A 235 -9.47 5.85 9.42
CA MET A 235 -9.51 6.37 8.06
C MET A 235 -8.93 7.79 7.98
N CYS A 236 -9.25 8.65 8.94
CA CYS A 236 -8.68 10.00 8.99
C CYS A 236 -7.16 10.00 9.17
N TYR A 237 -6.61 9.08 9.97
CA TYR A 237 -5.16 8.93 10.13
C TYR A 237 -4.48 8.50 8.82
N THR A 238 -5.11 7.64 8.01
CA THR A 238 -4.59 7.29 6.69
C THR A 238 -4.49 8.52 5.78
N HIS A 239 -5.49 9.40 5.79
CA HIS A 239 -5.46 10.64 5.01
C HIS A 239 -4.41 11.62 5.54
N ARG A 240 -4.25 11.74 6.87
CA ARG A 240 -3.20 12.56 7.47
C ARG A 240 -1.82 12.08 7.06
N ARG A 241 -1.56 10.77 7.11
CA ARG A 241 -0.30 10.17 6.64
C ARG A 241 -0.06 10.51 5.18
N GLU A 242 -1.07 10.39 4.33
CA GLU A 242 -0.96 10.72 2.90
C GLU A 242 -0.53 12.18 2.69
N MET A 243 -1.18 13.12 3.38
CA MET A 243 -0.81 14.54 3.30
C MET A 243 0.61 14.81 3.83
N ALA A 244 1.02 14.10 4.88
CA ALA A 244 2.37 14.21 5.43
C ALA A 244 3.42 13.71 4.44
N GLN A 245 3.17 12.55 3.81
CA GLN A 245 4.05 11.95 2.80
C GLN A 245 4.15 12.86 1.56
N LEU A 246 3.02 13.43 1.12
CA LEU A 246 2.99 14.42 0.04
C LEU A 246 3.84 15.65 0.38
N ALA A 247 3.70 16.21 1.58
CA ALA A 247 4.49 17.37 2.00
C ALA A 247 5.99 17.05 2.04
N MET A 248 6.37 15.87 2.52
CA MET A 248 7.76 15.43 2.55
C MET A 248 8.35 15.30 1.14
N ASN A 249 7.65 14.64 0.21
CA ASN A 249 8.09 14.54 -1.19
C ASN A 249 8.21 15.92 -1.85
N LEU A 250 7.25 16.82 -1.61
CA LEU A 250 7.34 18.20 -2.11
C LEU A 250 8.55 18.96 -1.56
N ILE A 251 8.92 18.75 -0.30
CA ILE A 251 10.13 19.36 0.29
C ILE A 251 11.39 18.81 -0.38
N LEU A 252 11.46 17.50 -0.58
CA LEU A 252 12.59 16.84 -1.26
C LEU A 252 12.74 17.31 -2.72
N GLU A 253 11.63 17.62 -3.38
CA GLU A 253 11.61 18.24 -4.71
C GLU A 253 11.89 19.75 -4.72
N GLY A 254 12.16 20.36 -3.56
CA GLY A 254 12.40 21.81 -3.43
C GLY A 254 11.13 22.67 -3.50
N LYS A 255 9.95 22.08 -3.61
CA LYS A 255 8.64 22.75 -3.73
C LYS A 255 8.07 23.14 -2.36
N LYS A 256 8.85 23.89 -1.58
CA LYS A 256 8.56 24.24 -0.17
C LYS A 256 7.22 24.95 0.03
N ASP A 257 6.85 25.88 -0.86
CA ASP A 257 5.58 26.60 -0.77
C ASP A 257 4.36 25.68 -0.94
N LYS A 258 4.47 24.68 -1.84
CA LYS A 258 3.41 23.67 -2.01
C LYS A 258 3.33 22.76 -0.79
N ALA A 259 4.47 22.34 -0.24
CA ALA A 259 4.51 21.54 0.98
C ALA A 259 3.81 22.27 2.14
N LEU A 260 4.13 23.54 2.38
CA LEU A 260 3.50 24.34 3.44
C LEU A 260 1.96 24.39 3.28
N LYS A 261 1.47 24.63 2.05
CA LYS A 261 0.03 24.63 1.75
C LYS A 261 -0.65 23.29 2.07
N VAL A 262 0.04 22.16 1.86
CA VAL A 262 -0.48 20.84 2.20
C VAL A 262 -0.59 20.67 3.72
N LEU A 263 0.45 21.07 4.47
CA LEU A 263 0.43 20.98 5.93
C LEU A 263 -0.66 21.86 6.54
N GLU A 264 -0.80 23.11 6.07
CA GLU A 264 -1.87 24.03 6.50
C GLU A 264 -3.26 23.48 6.16
N LYS A 265 -3.41 22.85 4.99
CA LYS A 265 -4.66 22.16 4.63
C LYS A 265 -4.94 21.01 5.59
N ALA A 266 -3.94 20.20 5.95
CA ALA A 266 -4.09 19.05 6.85
C ALA A 266 -4.63 19.50 8.22
N GLU A 267 -4.10 20.58 8.76
CA GLU A 267 -4.58 21.14 10.03
C GLU A 267 -6.02 21.64 9.95
N LYS A 268 -6.37 22.29 8.85
CA LYS A 268 -7.73 22.82 8.65
C LYS A 268 -8.76 21.71 8.55
N VAL A 269 -8.44 20.62 7.86
CA VAL A 269 -9.42 19.57 7.51
C VAL A 269 -9.39 18.36 8.44
N LEU A 270 -8.27 18.11 9.11
CA LEU A 270 -8.08 17.05 10.10
C LEU A 270 -7.55 17.62 11.43
N PRO A 271 -8.29 18.54 12.07
CA PRO A 271 -7.79 19.29 13.20
C PRO A 271 -7.56 18.42 14.44
N THR A 272 -6.56 18.79 15.24
CA THR A 272 -6.12 18.02 16.41
C THR A 272 -7.15 17.96 17.54
N TYR A 273 -8.09 18.92 17.61
CA TYR A 273 -9.16 18.91 18.60
C TYR A 273 -10.21 17.81 18.37
N ASN A 274 -10.33 17.27 17.15
CA ASN A 274 -11.20 16.12 16.84
C ASN A 274 -10.38 14.85 16.56
N LEU A 275 -9.17 15.01 16.02
CA LEU A 275 -8.27 13.92 15.67
C LEU A 275 -6.92 14.14 16.32
N PRO A 276 -6.74 13.73 17.59
CA PRO A 276 -5.48 13.89 18.30
C PRO A 276 -4.29 13.42 17.46
N LEU A 277 -3.13 14.08 17.63
CA LEU A 277 -1.91 13.52 17.06
C LEU A 277 -1.60 12.23 17.80
N SER A 278 -1.31 11.19 17.03
CA SER A 278 -1.00 9.88 17.59
C SER A 278 0.31 9.40 17.01
N PHE A 279 0.99 8.61 17.83
CA PHE A 279 2.39 8.27 17.68
C PHE A 279 2.79 7.64 16.37
N SER A 280 2.03 6.67 15.89
CA SER A 280 2.57 5.80 14.87
C SER A 280 2.91 6.62 13.63
N TYR A 281 4.12 6.43 13.07
CA TYR A 281 4.49 6.97 11.76
C TYR A 281 3.41 6.65 10.70
N VAL A 282 2.69 5.52 10.88
CA VAL A 282 1.56 5.14 10.04
C VAL A 282 0.33 6.07 10.16
N LYS A 283 0.30 6.97 11.15
CA LYS A 283 -0.74 7.99 11.38
C LYS A 283 -0.31 9.40 10.96
N GLY A 284 0.96 9.60 10.58
CA GLY A 284 1.47 10.83 9.96
C GLY A 284 1.83 11.99 10.89
N GLY A 285 1.58 11.89 12.20
CA GLY A 285 1.84 12.98 13.16
C GLY A 285 3.31 13.43 13.19
N PRO A 286 4.27 12.52 13.44
CA PRO A 286 5.69 12.85 13.43
C PRO A 286 6.17 13.43 12.08
N ILE A 287 5.72 12.86 10.97
CA ILE A 287 6.10 13.29 9.61
C ILE A 287 5.67 14.74 9.36
N ILE A 288 4.49 15.16 9.82
CA ILE A 288 4.05 16.57 9.71
C ILE A 288 4.95 17.49 10.55
N ALA A 289 5.31 17.08 11.77
CA ALA A 289 6.17 17.87 12.63
C ALA A 289 7.57 18.03 12.02
N ASP A 290 8.16 16.95 11.50
CA ASP A 290 9.43 16.98 10.76
C ASP A 290 9.36 17.86 9.52
N ALA A 291 8.30 17.76 8.73
CA ALA A 291 8.09 18.63 7.57
C ALA A 291 8.03 20.11 7.98
N TYR A 292 7.40 20.45 9.10
CA TYR A 292 7.42 21.81 9.64
C TYR A 292 8.81 22.26 10.07
N TYR A 293 9.63 21.41 10.69
CA TYR A 293 11.03 21.73 10.97
C TYR A 293 11.82 22.02 9.70
N MET A 294 11.69 21.18 8.67
CA MET A 294 12.37 21.34 7.37
C MET A 294 11.96 22.62 6.62
N LEU A 295 10.75 23.12 6.89
CA LEU A 295 10.23 24.40 6.39
C LEU A 295 10.56 25.59 7.30
N GLY A 296 11.32 25.40 8.37
CA GLY A 296 11.72 26.45 9.31
C GLY A 296 10.64 26.86 10.31
N LYS A 297 9.50 26.17 10.38
CA LYS A 297 8.39 26.45 11.31
C LYS A 297 8.62 25.79 12.67
N LYS A 298 9.76 26.07 13.29
CA LYS A 298 10.27 25.39 14.50
C LYS A 298 9.27 25.37 15.66
N ALA A 299 8.68 26.51 16.01
CA ALA A 299 7.73 26.60 17.12
C ALA A 299 6.48 25.71 16.91
N LYS A 300 6.03 25.56 15.66
CA LYS A 300 4.90 24.71 15.30
C LYS A 300 5.24 23.24 15.46
N ALA A 301 6.39 22.83 14.93
CA ALA A 301 6.88 21.46 15.05
C ALA A 301 7.08 21.06 16.52
N GLU A 302 7.70 21.94 17.32
CA GLU A 302 7.91 21.71 18.75
C GLU A 302 6.59 21.55 19.51
N ALA A 303 5.60 22.41 19.24
CA ALA A 303 4.27 22.28 19.85
C ALA A 303 3.61 20.93 19.52
N MET A 304 3.78 20.42 18.29
CA MET A 304 3.26 19.10 17.91
C MET A 304 3.98 17.96 18.65
N TYR A 305 5.30 18.03 18.79
CA TYR A 305 6.05 17.05 19.57
C TYR A 305 5.67 17.08 21.05
N ASN A 306 5.44 18.26 21.63
CA ASN A 306 4.97 18.39 23.02
C ASN A 306 3.60 17.71 23.24
N GLU A 307 2.63 17.90 22.34
CA GLU A 307 1.31 17.26 22.43
C GLU A 307 1.39 15.73 22.29
N MET A 308 2.22 15.26 21.35
CA MET A 308 2.45 13.84 21.13
C MET A 308 3.20 13.19 22.31
N TRP A 309 4.20 13.88 22.86
CA TRP A 309 4.93 13.48 24.06
C TRP A 309 3.99 13.35 25.25
N LYS A 310 3.24 14.40 25.54
CA LYS A 310 2.27 14.46 26.64
C LYS A 310 1.32 13.25 26.61
N THR A 311 0.75 12.96 25.44
CA THR A 311 -0.15 11.82 25.25
C THR A 311 0.51 10.49 25.64
N SER A 312 1.70 10.21 25.11
CA SER A 312 2.38 8.94 25.37
C SER A 312 2.91 8.84 26.81
N ALA A 313 3.42 9.93 27.37
CA ALA A 313 3.85 9.99 28.76
C ALA A 313 2.67 9.79 29.73
N GLN A 314 1.47 10.28 29.40
CA GLN A 314 0.26 10.02 30.19
C GLN A 314 -0.12 8.53 30.17
N TYR A 315 -0.07 7.86 29.01
CA TYR A 315 -0.32 6.43 28.93
C TYR A 315 0.69 5.61 29.74
N ILE A 316 1.99 5.93 29.66
CA ILE A 316 3.02 5.25 30.46
C ILE A 316 2.73 5.42 31.96
N ARG A 317 2.49 6.66 32.42
CA ARG A 317 2.14 6.92 33.82
C ARG A 317 0.88 6.18 34.26
N TYR A 318 -0.13 6.11 33.40
CA TYR A 318 -1.34 5.34 33.66
C TYR A 318 -1.01 3.85 33.86
N TYR A 319 -0.28 3.23 32.92
CA TYR A 319 0.10 1.82 33.03
C TYR A 319 0.94 1.55 34.28
N LEU A 320 1.90 2.42 34.58
CA LEU A 320 2.77 2.33 35.76
C LEU A 320 2.01 2.53 37.09
N ASN A 321 0.78 3.04 37.08
CA ASN A 321 -0.07 3.16 38.26
C ASN A 321 -1.10 2.01 38.39
N LEU A 322 -1.17 1.10 37.43
CA LEU A 322 -2.08 -0.05 37.51
C LEU A 322 -1.64 -1.06 38.57
N SER A 323 -2.58 -1.86 39.09
CA SER A 323 -2.26 -3.02 39.92
C SER A 323 -1.34 -4.00 39.18
N GLU A 324 -0.60 -4.83 39.91
CA GLU A 324 0.37 -5.78 39.33
C GLU A 324 -0.25 -6.62 38.21
N ARG A 325 -1.43 -7.22 38.46
CA ARG A 325 -2.17 -8.00 37.46
C ARG A 325 -2.46 -7.21 36.18
N LEU A 326 -2.95 -5.98 36.31
CA LEU A 326 -3.34 -5.16 35.16
C LEU A 326 -2.12 -4.61 34.40
N PHE A 327 -1.05 -4.28 35.12
CA PHE A 327 0.22 -3.90 34.50
C PHE A 327 0.80 -5.06 33.70
N ASN A 328 0.84 -6.28 34.24
CA ASN A 328 1.38 -7.44 33.54
C ASN A 328 0.66 -7.71 32.21
N ILE A 329 -0.67 -7.54 32.16
CA ILE A 329 -1.46 -7.69 30.92
C ILE A 329 -1.22 -6.50 29.96
N SER A 330 -0.92 -5.31 30.49
CA SER A 330 -0.71 -4.09 29.69
C SER A 330 0.76 -3.80 29.38
N MET A 331 1.67 -4.68 29.77
CA MET A 331 3.11 -4.44 29.77
C MET A 331 3.63 -4.09 28.37
N SER A 332 3.19 -4.84 27.36
CA SER A 332 3.52 -4.58 25.95
C SER A 332 3.00 -3.23 25.45
N SER A 333 1.86 -2.76 25.96
CA SER A 333 1.33 -1.42 25.61
C SER A 333 2.17 -0.31 26.25
N CYS A 334 2.61 -0.50 27.50
CA CYS A 334 3.54 0.41 28.16
C CYS A 334 4.89 0.47 27.43
N ALA A 335 5.44 -0.70 27.05
CA ALA A 335 6.68 -0.82 26.28
C ALA A 335 6.58 -0.13 24.92
N MET A 336 5.45 -0.31 24.23
CA MET A 336 5.15 0.42 23.00
C MET A 336 5.30 1.92 23.25
N HIS A 337 4.60 2.50 24.22
CA HIS A 337 4.69 3.94 24.56
C HIS A 337 6.09 4.40 24.97
N LEU A 338 6.93 3.57 25.58
CA LEU A 338 8.33 3.92 25.83
C LEU A 338 9.12 4.01 24.52
N GLN A 339 8.97 3.02 23.63
CA GLN A 339 9.57 3.06 22.29
C GLN A 339 9.12 4.31 21.53
N ILE A 340 7.88 4.76 21.75
CA ILE A 340 7.38 6.01 21.19
C ILE A 340 8.19 7.22 21.59
N LEU A 341 8.34 7.42 22.90
CA LEU A 341 9.03 8.58 23.43
C LEU A 341 10.49 8.59 22.96
N TYR A 342 11.13 7.42 22.90
CA TYR A 342 12.48 7.29 22.36
C TYR A 342 12.56 7.72 20.89
N GLN A 343 11.62 7.32 20.03
CA GLN A 343 11.58 7.75 18.63
C GLN A 343 11.38 9.26 18.48
N TYR A 344 10.63 9.92 19.38
CA TYR A 344 10.51 11.38 19.37
C TYR A 344 11.82 12.07 19.73
N ILE A 345 12.53 11.56 20.74
CA ILE A 345 13.86 12.06 21.11
C ILE A 345 14.80 11.92 19.91
N ASP A 346 14.83 10.74 19.27
CA ASP A 346 15.68 10.47 18.12
C ASP A 346 15.41 11.42 16.95
N ALA A 347 14.14 11.58 16.56
CA ALA A 347 13.72 12.51 15.50
C ALA A 347 14.11 13.97 15.79
N ASN A 348 14.12 14.37 17.07
CA ASN A 348 14.49 15.73 17.47
C ASN A 348 15.99 15.93 17.71
N LYS A 349 16.84 14.88 17.68
CA LYS A 349 18.31 15.04 17.90
C LYS A 349 18.95 16.04 16.95
N GLN A 350 18.51 16.06 15.68
CA GLN A 350 19.03 16.99 14.68
C GLN A 350 18.22 18.29 14.63
N ASN A 351 16.90 18.19 14.73
CA ASN A 351 15.98 19.32 14.52
C ASN A 351 15.87 20.25 15.75
N ASN A 352 15.95 19.68 16.96
CA ASN A 352 15.85 20.38 18.24
C ASN A 352 16.60 19.64 19.37
N PRO A 353 17.95 19.71 19.41
CA PRO A 353 18.76 18.96 20.38
C PRO A 353 18.43 19.27 21.83
N ARG A 354 18.10 20.54 22.14
CA ARG A 354 17.72 20.97 23.50
C ARG A 354 16.43 20.31 23.96
N TRP A 355 15.44 20.22 23.08
CA TRP A 355 14.20 19.51 23.36
C TRP A 355 14.48 18.01 23.59
N ALA A 356 15.30 17.38 22.75
CA ALA A 356 15.65 15.98 22.88
C ALA A 356 16.36 15.66 24.21
N GLU A 357 17.30 16.50 24.62
CA GLU A 357 18.03 16.35 25.89
C GLU A 357 17.10 16.50 27.11
N ALA A 358 16.25 17.52 27.13
CA ALA A 358 15.31 17.76 28.21
C ALA A 358 14.34 16.57 28.42
N HIS A 359 13.83 16.01 27.32
CA HIS A 359 12.87 14.91 27.35
C HIS A 359 13.53 13.54 27.61
N ASN A 360 14.82 13.38 27.28
CA ASN A 360 15.55 12.15 27.59
C ASN A 360 15.62 11.87 29.10
N ALA A 361 15.76 12.89 29.94
CA ALA A 361 15.75 12.72 31.39
C ALA A 361 14.41 12.16 31.90
N GLU A 362 13.30 12.70 31.41
CA GLU A 362 11.94 12.24 31.76
C GLU A 362 11.70 10.79 31.26
N PHE A 363 12.13 10.48 30.03
CA PHE A 363 12.07 9.13 29.47
C PHE A 363 12.84 8.12 30.32
N MET A 364 14.07 8.43 30.71
CA MET A 364 14.88 7.54 31.53
C MET A 364 14.24 7.26 32.90
N GLY A 365 13.55 8.24 33.49
CA GLY A 365 12.76 8.04 34.70
C GLY A 365 11.60 7.05 34.50
N MET A 366 10.86 7.21 33.40
CA MET A 366 9.77 6.30 33.04
C MET A 366 10.25 4.89 32.70
N LEU A 367 11.39 4.76 32.00
CA LEU A 367 12.00 3.48 31.67
C LEU A 367 12.42 2.72 32.93
N LYS A 368 13.11 3.39 33.86
CA LYS A 368 13.49 2.78 35.15
C LYS A 368 12.27 2.31 35.94
N ALA A 369 11.19 3.10 35.95
CA ALA A 369 9.95 2.72 36.63
C ALA A 369 9.29 1.50 35.98
N TYR A 370 9.34 1.38 34.65
CA TYR A 370 8.87 0.21 33.92
C TYR A 370 9.71 -1.04 34.20
N GLU A 371 11.03 -0.92 34.20
CA GLU A 371 11.97 -2.00 34.54
C GLU A 371 11.82 -2.47 35.99
N ALA A 372 11.63 -1.54 36.94
CA ALA A 372 11.39 -1.85 38.34
C ALA A 372 10.11 -2.68 38.58
N ARG A 373 9.17 -2.63 37.62
CA ARG A 373 7.95 -3.44 37.64
C ARG A 373 8.07 -4.76 36.85
N GLY A 374 9.28 -5.14 36.45
CA GLY A 374 9.56 -6.37 35.71
C GLY A 374 9.44 -6.24 34.18
N GLY A 375 9.21 -5.02 33.67
CA GLY A 375 9.21 -4.74 32.25
C GLY A 375 10.60 -4.89 31.62
N LYS A 376 10.65 -5.33 30.37
CA LYS A 376 11.88 -5.35 29.54
C LYS A 376 11.60 -4.68 28.21
N MET A 377 12.51 -3.82 27.76
CA MET A 377 12.51 -3.35 26.37
C MET A 377 13.09 -4.48 25.50
N GLN A 378 12.34 -4.89 24.48
CA GLN A 378 12.79 -5.88 23.49
C GLN A 378 13.53 -5.21 22.34
#